data_AF-A0A1G8GN81-F1
#
_entry.id   AF-A0A1G8GN81-F1
#
_cell.length_a   1.000
_cell.length_b   1.000
_cell.length_c   1.000
_cell.angle_alpha   90.00
_cell.angle_beta   90.00
_cell.angle_gamma   90.00
#
_symmetry.space_group_name_H-M   'P 1'
#
loop_
_entity.id
_entity.type
_entity.pdbx_description
1 polymer ?
#
loop_
_entity_poly.entity_id
_entity_poly.type
_entity_poly.pdbx_seq_one_letter_code
_entity_poly.pdbx_strand_id
1 'polypeptide(L)' 'MQKMSLTALIRHQREIARSASSGRSARTVYGGHEQTLRQTMIALAAGSLMAEHENPGEPPCRCWRAG' A
#
# COMPACT_ATOMS: atom_id res chain seq x y z
N MET A 1 -2.42 -20.17 2.40
CA MET A 1 -1.84 -18.85 2.73
C MET A 1 -0.35 -19.05 2.94
N GLN A 2 0.49 -18.58 2.00
CA GLN A 2 1.95 -18.68 2.10
C GLN A 2 2.40 -17.97 3.39
N LYS A 3 2.93 -18.71 4.37
CA LYS A 3 3.41 -18.19 5.67
C LYS A 3 4.72 -17.41 5.50
N MET A 4 4.83 -16.52 4.52
CA MET A 4 5.79 -15.44 4.65
C MET A 4 5.21 -14.49 5.68
N SER A 5 5.92 -14.32 6.79
CA SER A 5 5.55 -13.34 7.80
C SER A 5 5.34 -11.99 7.12
N LEU A 6 4.26 -11.29 7.50
CA LEU A 6 3.97 -9.94 7.01
C LEU A 6 5.22 -9.04 7.16
N THR A 7 6.00 -9.24 8.22
CA THR A 7 7.26 -8.52 8.46
C THR A 7 8.35 -8.80 7.43
N ALA A 8 8.45 -10.04 6.92
CA ALA A 8 9.38 -10.38 5.84
C ALA A 8 8.96 -9.73 4.53
N LEU A 9 7.65 -9.70 4.24
CA LEU A 9 7.11 -9.03 3.07
C LEU A 9 7.34 -7.50 3.11
N ILE A 10 7.18 -6.88 4.29
CA ILE A 10 7.49 -5.46 4.49
C ILE A 10 8.96 -5.18 4.17
N ARG A 11 9.90 -5.99 4.68
CA ARG A 11 11.33 -5.79 4.42
C ARG A 11 11.63 -5.82 2.92
N HIS A 12 11.12 -6.83 2.22
CA HIS A 12 11.32 -6.98 0.79
C HIS A 12 10.69 -5.81 0.00
N GLN A 13 9.45 -5.43 0.32
CA GLN A 13 8.81 -4.28 -0.33
C GLN A 13 9.57 -2.97 -0.08
N ARG A 14 10.18 -2.78 1.10
CA ARG A 14 10.96 -1.58 1.41
C ARG A 14 12.26 -1.52 0.64
N GLU A 15 12.94 -2.64 0.43
CA GLU A 15 14.12 -2.71 -0.43
C GLU A 15 13.76 -2.35 -1.88
N ILE A 16 12.66 -2.92 -2.40
CA ILE A 16 12.16 -2.59 -3.74
C ILE A 16 11.78 -1.11 -3.85
N ALA A 17 11.06 -0.58 -2.88
CA ALA A 17 10.64 0.83 -2.87
C ALA A 17 11.85 1.78 -2.87
N ARG A 18 12.96 1.42 -2.21
CA ARG A 18 14.21 2.20 -2.23
C ARG A 18 14.90 2.17 -3.59
N SER A 19 14.85 1.05 -4.31
CA SER A 19 15.44 0.93 -5.65
C SER A 19 14.54 1.47 -6.77
N ALA A 20 13.24 1.59 -6.52
CA ALA A 20 12.29 2.05 -7.51
C ALA A 20 12.44 3.56 -7.74
N SER A 21 12.42 4.00 -9.00
CA SER A 21 12.47 5.42 -9.38
C SER A 21 11.29 6.24 -8.83
N SER A 22 10.16 5.58 -8.58
CA SER A 22 8.97 6.19 -7.95
C SER A 22 9.06 6.24 -6.42
N GLY A 23 10.09 5.66 -5.82
CA GLY A 23 10.27 5.58 -4.37
C GLY A 23 9.20 4.75 -3.67
N ARG A 24 8.45 3.91 -4.39
CA ARG A 24 7.33 3.15 -3.82
C ARG A 24 7.22 1.75 -4.42
N SER A 25 6.59 0.85 -3.69
CA SER A 25 6.23 -0.47 -4.20
C SER A 25 4.98 -0.99 -3.49
N ALA A 26 4.11 -1.71 -4.20
CA ALA A 26 2.83 -2.19 -3.66
C ALA A 26 2.64 -3.69 -3.89
N ARG A 27 2.02 -4.37 -2.92
CA ARG A 27 1.73 -5.80 -2.95
C ARG A 27 0.36 -6.09 -2.33
N THR A 28 -0.52 -6.74 -3.07
CA THR A 28 -1.77 -7.29 -2.52
C THR A 28 -1.43 -8.46 -1.59
N VAL A 29 -1.78 -8.33 -0.32
CA VAL A 29 -1.54 -9.35 0.73
C VAL A 29 -2.76 -10.21 0.99
N TYR A 30 -3.94 -9.64 0.75
CA TYR A 30 -5.23 -10.30 0.88
C TYR A 30 -6.13 -9.81 -0.24
N GLY A 31 -6.96 -10.70 -0.79
CA GLY A 31 -7.78 -10.42 -1.96
C GLY A 31 -7.28 -11.09 -3.25
N GLY A 32 -8.21 -11.33 -4.15
CA GLY A 32 -8.04 -12.04 -5.43
C GLY A 32 -9.29 -11.87 -6.29
N HIS A 33 -9.37 -12.55 -7.44
CA HIS A 33 -10.49 -12.39 -8.38
C HIS A 33 -11.87 -12.70 -7.77
N GLU A 34 -11.91 -13.57 -6.74
CA GLU A 34 -13.16 -14.00 -6.10
C GLU A 34 -13.42 -13.37 -4.72
N GLN A 35 -12.60 -12.42 -4.25
CA GLN A 35 -12.77 -11.82 -2.93
C GLN A 35 -13.22 -10.37 -3.00
N THR A 36 -14.29 -10.05 -2.28
CA THR A 36 -14.87 -8.70 -2.17
C THR A 36 -13.92 -7.70 -1.51
N LEU A 37 -13.06 -8.16 -0.58
CA LEU A 37 -12.09 -7.32 0.10
C LEU A 37 -10.68 -7.52 -0.47
N ARG A 38 -10.06 -6.42 -0.89
CA ARG A 38 -8.65 -6.39 -1.29
C ARG A 38 -7.85 -5.53 -0.31
N GLN A 39 -6.84 -6.12 0.31
CA GLN A 39 -5.86 -5.40 1.12
C GLN A 39 -4.53 -5.35 0.37
N THR A 40 -4.10 -4.13 0.08
CA THR A 40 -2.82 -3.86 -0.58
C THR A 40 -1.89 -3.18 0.40
N MET A 41 -0.74 -3.79 0.65
CA MET A 41 0.36 -3.15 1.35
C MET A 41 1.09 -2.23 0.37
N ILE A 42 1.41 -1.02 0.81
CA ILE A 42 2.23 -0.06 0.06
C ILE A 42 3.45 0.27 0.93
N ALA A 43 4.64 0.08 0.37
CA ALA A 43 5.89 0.55 0.95
C ALA A 43 6.33 1.83 0.25
N LEU A 44 6.70 2.81 1.05
CA LEU A 44 7.22 4.10 0.60
C LEU A 44 8.66 4.25 1.10
N ALA A 45 9.54 4.72 0.22
CA ALA A 45 10.84 5.21 0.60
C ALA A 45 10.69 6.54 1.35
N ALA A 46 11.68 6.89 2.16
CA ALA A 46 11.65 8.15 2.90
C ALA A 46 11.57 9.33 1.93
N GLY A 47 10.63 10.26 2.18
CA GLY A 47 10.37 11.41 1.30
C GLY A 47 9.46 11.13 0.11
N SER A 48 9.03 9.88 -0.10
CA SER A 48 8.06 9.54 -1.14
C SER A 48 6.62 9.71 -0.64
N LEU A 49 5.84 10.48 -1.38
CA LEU A 49 4.42 10.72 -1.10
C LEU A 49 3.56 9.86 -2.03
N MET A 50 2.42 9.37 -1.53
CA MET A 50 1.37 8.90 -2.41
C MET A 50 0.75 10.12 -3.07
N ALA A 51 0.64 10.09 -4.41
CA ALA A 51 -0.13 11.12 -5.11
C ALA A 51 -1.53 11.13 -4.51
N GLU A 52 -2.03 12.32 -4.17
CA GLU A 52 -3.41 12.51 -3.78
C GLU A 52 -4.27 12.02 -4.95
N HIS A 53 -4.84 10.84 -4.80
CA HIS A 53 -5.84 10.37 -5.73
C HIS A 53 -7.16 10.92 -5.23
N GLU A 54 -7.64 12.01 -5.82
CA GLU A 54 -9.06 12.34 -5.78
C GLU A 54 -9.78 11.14 -6.39
N ASN A 55 -10.43 10.35 -5.54
CA ASN A 55 -11.29 9.27 -5.96
C ASN A 55 -12.56 9.91 -6.56
N PRO A 56 -12.76 9.89 -7.90
CA PRO A 56 -13.86 10.66 -8.51
C PRO A 56 -15.24 10.02 -8.30
N GLY A 57 -15.36 8.96 -7.51
CA GLY A 57 -16.57 8.12 -7.48
C GLY A 57 -17.02 7.53 -6.13
N GLU A 58 -16.36 7.80 -5.00
CA GLU A 58 -16.85 7.40 -3.67
C GLU A 58 -17.00 8.60 -2.75
N PRO A 59 -17.97 8.58 -1.81
CA PRO A 59 -18.22 9.71 -0.92
C PRO A 59 -16.92 10.07 -0.20
N PRO A 60 -16.66 11.38 0.00
CA PRO A 60 -15.38 11.87 0.51
C PRO A 60 -15.02 11.14 1.80
N CYS A 61 -13.93 10.36 1.74
CA CYS A 61 -13.34 9.75 2.92
C CYS A 61 -13.00 10.87 3.90
N ARG A 62 -13.73 10.93 5.03
CA ARG A 62 -13.54 11.94 6.07
C ARG A 62 -12.19 11.71 6.75
N CYS A 63 -11.18 12.50 6.38
CA CYS A 63 -9.91 12.58 7.07
C CYS A 63 -10.16 13.19 8.46
N TRP A 64 -10.31 12.35 9.49
CA TRP A 64 -10.39 12.83 10.87
C TRP A 64 -9.01 13.35 11.28
N ARG A 65 -8.93 14.64 11.59
CA ARG A 65 -7.76 15.27 12.19
C ARG A 65 -7.91 15.14 13.71
N ALA A 66 -7.07 14.31 14.34
CA ALA A 66 -6.90 14.37 15.78
C ALA A 66 -6.16 15.67 16.11
N GLY A 67 -6.72 16.46 17.04
CA GLY A 67 -6.11 17.67 17.58
C GLY A 67 -4.88 17.38 18.43
#